data_AF-A0A7V8NRP4-F1
#
_entry.id   AF-A0A7V8NRP4-F1
#
_cell.length_a   1.000
_cell.length_b   1.000
_cell.length_c   1.000
_cell.angle_alpha   90.00
_cell.angle_beta   90.00
_cell.angle_gamma   90.00
#
_symmetry.space_group_name_H-M   'P 1'
#
loop_
_entity.id
_entity.type
_entity.pdbx_description
1 polymer ?
#
loop_
_entity_poly.entity_id
_entity_poly.type
_entity_poly.pdbx_seq_one_letter_code
_entity_poly.pdbx_strand_id
1 'polypeptide(L)'
;VSAGKDANGHTIFKAERSKVTIQEVIAEEGPRLPGVDKSQREFNTGLVIVVQHGKKPSNELIERAEGIRRQWIEYFSITTGRRASMTASPQ
;
A
#
# COMPACT_ATOMS: atom_id res chain seq x y z
N VAL A 1 29.94 -6.32 12.99
CA VAL A 1 30.96 -7.28 13.52
C VAL A 1 30.76 -7.43 15.02
N SER A 2 30.91 -8.63 15.60
CA SER A 2 30.80 -8.81 17.06
C SER A 2 31.94 -8.06 17.76
N ALA A 3 31.60 -7.30 18.80
CA ALA A 3 32.52 -6.43 19.52
C ALA A 3 32.79 -6.88 20.97
N GLY A 4 32.27 -8.05 21.35
CA GLY A 4 32.38 -8.60 22.70
C GLY A 4 31.02 -9.02 23.26
N LYS A 5 30.96 -9.18 24.59
CA LYS A 5 29.74 -9.45 25.34
C LYS A 5 29.53 -8.37 26.41
N ASP A 6 28.28 -8.06 26.75
CA ASP A 6 27.94 -7.16 27.84
C ASP A 6 28.09 -7.85 29.21
N ALA A 7 27.81 -7.11 30.29
CA ALA A 7 27.87 -7.62 31.67
C ALA A 7 26.93 -8.82 31.93
N ASN A 8 25.92 -9.01 31.08
CA ASN A 8 24.93 -10.09 31.17
C ASN A 8 25.24 -11.24 30.19
N GLY A 9 26.34 -11.17 29.44
CA GLY A 9 26.77 -12.19 28.49
C GLY A 9 26.13 -12.11 27.10
N HIS A 10 25.38 -11.05 26.80
CA HIS A 10 24.80 -10.83 25.47
C HIS A 10 25.83 -10.29 24.48
N THR A 11 25.78 -10.75 23.23
CA THR A 11 26.70 -10.28 22.17
C THR A 11 26.48 -8.81 21.87
N ILE A 12 27.56 -8.02 21.95
CA ILE A 12 27.59 -6.64 21.50
C ILE A 12 27.93 -6.63 20.02
N PHE A 13 27.15 -5.89 19.23
CA PHE A 13 27.41 -5.67 17.82
C PHE A 13 27.90 -4.24 17.61
N LYS A 14 29.04 -4.09 16.93
CA LYS A 14 29.47 -2.79 16.39
C LYS A 14 28.86 -2.59 15.00
N ALA A 15 28.27 -1.42 14.81
CA ALA A 15 27.77 -0.92 13.54
C ALA A 15 28.40 0.46 13.27
N GLU A 16 28.65 0.75 12.00
CA GLU A 16 29.04 2.07 11.55
C GLU A 16 27.80 2.80 11.01
N ARG A 17 27.72 4.11 11.29
CA ARG A 17 26.66 4.94 10.74
C ARG A 17 27.05 5.34 9.32
N SER A 18 26.31 4.86 8.32
CA SER A 18 26.39 5.38 6.96
C SER A 18 25.34 6.47 6.76
N LYS A 19 25.74 7.61 6.19
CA LYS A 19 24.81 8.63 5.71
C LYS A 19 24.37 8.23 4.31
N VAL A 20 23.07 8.07 4.11
CA VAL A 20 22.46 7.83 2.79
C VAL A 20 21.63 9.04 2.41
N THR A 21 21.81 9.53 1.20
CA THR A 21 21.09 10.67 0.62
C THR A 21 20.02 10.21 -0.36
N ILE A 22 19.01 11.05 -0.60
CA ILE A 22 17.99 10.77 -1.62
C ILE A 22 18.62 10.67 -3.02
N GLN A 23 19.68 11.42 -3.26
CA GLN A 23 20.41 11.42 -4.53
C GLN A 23 21.11 10.08 -4.80
N GLU A 24 21.72 9.48 -3.78
CA GLU A 24 22.32 8.14 -3.86
C GLU A 24 21.24 7.08 -4.14
N VAL A 25 20.07 7.18 -3.51
CA VAL A 25 18.94 6.28 -3.78
C VAL A 25 18.45 6.44 -5.22
N ILE A 26 18.31 7.67 -5.72
CA ILE A 26 17.90 7.93 -7.12
C ILE A 26 18.95 7.43 -8.12
N ALA A 27 20.23 7.52 -7.78
CA ALA A 27 21.31 7.03 -8.64
C ALA A 27 21.28 5.50 -8.79
N GLU A 28 20.90 4.77 -7.72
CA GLU A 28 20.85 3.31 -7.71
C GLU A 28 19.51 2.76 -8.26
N GLU A 29 18.37 3.28 -7.80
CA GLU A 29 17.03 2.75 -8.10
C GLU A 29 16.36 3.44 -9.30
N GLY A 30 16.96 4.54 -9.77
CA GLY A 30 16.38 5.42 -10.79
C GLY A 30 15.38 6.45 -10.24
N PRO A 31 14.99 7.43 -11.07
CA PRO A 31 14.06 8.48 -10.67
C PRO A 31 12.63 7.93 -10.57
N ARG A 32 11.89 8.39 -9.55
CA ARG A 32 10.45 8.13 -9.43
C ARG A 32 9.69 8.87 -10.54
N LEU A 33 9.01 8.13 -11.40
CA LEU A 33 8.16 8.67 -12.47
C LEU A 33 6.74 8.10 -12.39
N PRO A 34 5.69 8.94 -12.33
CA PRO A 34 5.72 10.39 -12.12
C PRO A 34 6.22 10.78 -10.73
N GLY A 35 6.74 12.01 -10.60
CA GLY A 35 7.10 12.61 -9.32
C GLY A 35 5.94 12.61 -8.31
N VAL A 36 6.24 12.80 -7.03
CA VAL A 36 5.23 12.73 -5.94
C VAL A 36 4.11 13.78 -6.08
N ASP A 37 4.45 14.94 -6.65
CA ASP A 37 3.57 16.06 -6.97
C ASP A 37 2.64 15.76 -8.16
N LYS A 38 3.09 14.93 -9.09
CA LYS A 38 2.37 14.57 -10.34
C LYS A 38 1.77 13.17 -10.32
N SER A 39 2.02 12.39 -9.27
CA SER A 39 1.48 11.03 -9.12
C SER A 39 -0.05 11.07 -9.00
N GLN A 40 -0.72 10.13 -9.65
CA GLN A 40 -2.16 9.93 -9.48
C GLN A 40 -2.49 9.65 -8.00
N ARG A 41 -3.49 10.36 -7.47
CA ARG A 41 -3.97 10.21 -6.08
C ARG A 41 -5.43 9.81 -6.01
N GLU A 42 -6.18 9.99 -7.09
CA GLU A 42 -7.60 9.71 -7.14
C GLU A 42 -7.84 8.58 -8.15
N PHE A 43 -8.53 7.55 -7.70
CA PHE A 43 -8.73 6.33 -8.48
C PHE A 43 -10.21 6.01 -8.62
N ASN A 44 -10.63 5.75 -9.86
CA ASN A 44 -11.93 5.16 -10.14
C ASN A 44 -11.78 3.63 -10.09
N THR A 45 -12.60 2.97 -9.29
CA THR A 45 -12.54 1.51 -9.08
C THR A 45 -13.86 0.84 -9.42
N GLY A 46 -13.78 -0.34 -10.04
CA GLY A 46 -14.92 -1.21 -10.29
C GLY A 46 -14.81 -2.49 -9.47
N LEU A 47 -15.91 -2.92 -8.85
CA LEU A 47 -16.06 -4.28 -8.31
C LEU A 47 -16.99 -5.05 -9.23
N VAL A 48 -16.55 -6.22 -9.69
CA VAL A 48 -17.33 -7.07 -10.61
C VAL A 48 -17.66 -8.38 -9.90
N ILE A 49 -18.95 -8.71 -9.87
CA ILE A 49 -19.45 -9.99 -9.38
C ILE A 49 -19.61 -10.92 -10.57
N VAL A 50 -18.95 -12.08 -10.55
CA VAL A 50 -19.07 -13.11 -11.59
C VAL A 50 -19.89 -14.27 -11.05
N VAL A 51 -20.88 -14.70 -11.82
CA VAL A 51 -21.75 -15.85 -11.50
C VAL A 51 -21.78 -16.82 -12.68
N GLN A 52 -22.27 -18.04 -12.43
CA GLN A 52 -22.44 -19.04 -13.47
C GLN A 52 -23.31 -18.52 -14.63
N HIS A 53 -22.98 -18.94 -15.86
CA HIS A 53 -23.75 -18.58 -17.05
C HIS A 53 -25.25 -18.92 -16.90
N GLY A 54 -26.11 -18.00 -17.36
CA GLY A 54 -27.57 -18.12 -17.25
C GLY A 54 -28.13 -17.89 -15.84
N LYS A 55 -27.29 -17.59 -14.83
CA LYS A 55 -27.73 -17.22 -13.49
C LYS A 55 -27.64 -15.71 -13.27
N LYS A 56 -28.47 -15.21 -12.35
CA LYS A 56 -28.39 -13.85 -11.81
C LYS A 56 -27.72 -13.89 -10.43
N PRO A 57 -26.97 -12.85 -10.03
CA PRO A 57 -26.46 -12.75 -8.68
C PRO A 57 -27.61 -12.72 -7.67
N SER A 58 -27.42 -13.37 -6.53
CA SER A 58 -28.36 -13.29 -5.41
C SER A 58 -28.24 -11.94 -4.71
N ASN A 59 -29.30 -11.52 -4.01
CA ASN A 59 -29.29 -10.29 -3.21
C ASN A 59 -28.19 -10.32 -2.13
N GLU A 60 -27.99 -11.46 -1.49
CA GLU A 60 -26.92 -11.65 -0.49
C GLU A 60 -25.54 -11.44 -1.09
N LEU A 61 -25.30 -11.95 -2.32
CA LEU A 61 -24.02 -11.77 -3.01
C LEU A 61 -23.77 -10.30 -3.34
N ILE A 62 -24.80 -9.58 -3.78
CA ILE A 62 -24.73 -8.14 -4.03
C ILE A 62 -24.43 -7.38 -2.73
N GLU A 63 -25.13 -7.70 -1.64
CA GLU A 63 -24.93 -7.03 -0.34
C GLU A 63 -23.51 -7.23 0.19
N ARG A 64 -22.96 -8.43 0.08
CA ARG A 64 -21.57 -8.72 0.45
C ARG A 64 -20.57 -7.96 -0.41
N ALA A 65 -20.79 -7.90 -1.72
CA ALA A 65 -19.94 -7.12 -2.62
C ALA A 65 -19.97 -5.62 -2.28
N GLU A 66 -21.14 -5.09 -1.92
CA GLU A 66 -21.27 -3.71 -1.44
C GLU A 66 -20.57 -3.48 -0.10
N GLY A 67 -20.59 -4.47 0.80
CA GLY A 67 -19.80 -4.45 2.04
C GLY A 67 -18.29 -4.34 1.75
N ILE A 68 -17.79 -5.18 0.84
CA ILE A 68 -16.39 -5.15 0.40
C ILE A 68 -16.07 -3.80 -0.25
N ARG A 69 -16.92 -3.30 -1.15
CA ARG A 69 -16.76 -2.00 -1.81
C ARG A 69 -16.52 -0.89 -0.79
N ARG A 70 -17.36 -0.81 0.25
CA ARG A 70 -17.23 0.23 1.30
C ARG A 70 -15.93 0.09 2.10
N GLN A 71 -15.66 -1.11 2.60
CA GLN A 71 -14.47 -1.36 3.43
C GLN A 71 -13.17 -1.15 2.64
N TRP A 72 -13.15 -1.56 1.36
CA TRP A 72 -12.00 -1.38 0.50
C TRP A 72 -11.68 0.11 0.27
N ILE A 73 -12.69 0.93 -0.03
CA ILE A 73 -12.51 2.37 -0.23
C ILE A 73 -11.95 3.04 1.02
N GLU A 74 -12.49 2.70 2.20
CA GLU A 74 -12.02 3.25 3.47
C GLU A 74 -10.58 2.80 3.78
N TYR A 75 -10.31 1.50 3.64
CA TYR A 75 -9.01 0.92 3.91
C TYR A 75 -7.92 1.51 2.99
N PHE A 76 -8.21 1.68 1.70
CA PHE A 76 -7.27 2.27 0.75
C PHE A 76 -6.81 3.68 1.16
N SER A 77 -7.74 4.52 1.62
CA SER A 77 -7.39 5.85 2.12
C SER A 77 -6.49 5.76 3.36
N ILE A 78 -6.80 4.88 4.31
CA ILE A 78 -6.02 4.71 5.54
C ILE A 78 -4.59 4.22 5.22
N THR A 79 -4.45 3.17 4.42
CA THR A 79 -3.14 2.56 4.14
C THR A 79 -2.21 3.45 3.31
N THR A 80 -2.75 4.43 2.59
CA THR A 80 -1.96 5.45 1.86
C THR A 80 -1.64 6.67 2.72
N GLY A 81 -1.88 6.59 4.04
CA GLY A 81 -1.72 7.72 4.95
C GLY A 81 -2.63 8.89 4.61
N ARG A 82 -3.82 8.60 4.06
CA ARG A 82 -4.83 9.56 3.59
C ARG A 82 -4.34 10.49 2.46
N ARG A 83 -3.37 10.05 1.67
CA ARG A 83 -2.81 10.82 0.54
C ARG A 83 -3.38 10.41 -0.81
N ALA A 84 -4.14 9.32 -0.86
CA ALA A 84 -4.86 8.87 -2.03
C ALA A 84 -6.29 8.46 -1.66
N SER A 85 -7.18 8.48 -2.64
CA SER A 85 -8.60 8.16 -2.49
C SER A 85 -9.09 7.26 -3.63
N MET A 86 -10.20 6.58 -3.38
CA MET A 86 -10.90 5.75 -4.36
C MET A 86 -12.39 6.07 -4.38
N THR A 87 -13.00 5.99 -5.55
CA THR A 87 -14.46 6.00 -5.72
C THR A 87 -14.89 4.86 -6.63
N ALA A 88 -16.04 4.26 -6.31
CA ALA A 88 -16.75 3.32 -7.18
C ALA A 88 -18.05 3.93 -7.73
N SER A 89 -18.15 5.26 -7.69
CA SER A 89 -19.23 6.07 -8.26
C SER A 89 -18.62 7.34 -8.85
N PRO A 90 -17.86 7.23 -9.96
CA PRO A 90 -17.29 8.39 -10.64
C PRO A 90 -18.41 9.26 -11.23
N GLN A 91 -18.20 10.58 -11.24
CA GLN A 91 -19.07 11.56 -11.92
C GLN A 91 -18.67 11.72 -13.39
#